data_AF-A0A845SJX3-F1
#
_entry.id   AF-A0A845SJX3-F1
#
_cell.length_a   1.000
_cell.length_b   1.000
_cell.length_c   1.000
_cell.angle_alpha   90.00
_cell.angle_beta   90.00
_cell.angle_gamma   90.00
#
_symmetry.space_group_name_H-M   'P 1'
#
loop_
_entity.id
_entity.type
_entity.pdbx_description
1 polymer ?
#
loop_
_entity_poly.entity_id
_entity_poly.type
_entity_poly.pdbx_seq_one_letter_code
_entity_poly.pdbx_strand_id
1 'polypeptide(L)'
;MAKTNRDEFLKPIRQALAARAGHKCSFAGCDCPTSGPSEESDESSTSIGVAAHIHAAAPGGPRYLESMTAGQRKSINNGIWLCANHSIEIDRDATRYSADELKRMKIQREQKAAEELSRNSVSNSVSDLFEIGPNIIGLGELIGSSSTNWIIQLEHFLAGDIFTLNNFISSFQDLRSYDRYLLVNELGDGRELSSAPEWKKINGQYFITCPIKNDFPRIPAQDLGTDIALNNSHDIFITNGDLTTVSGLDALPQKLKINLSLMRGESVFHPNYGSRLKLFFDNYRDTAWLNRLFKLDVIRMASIPYNDDNINFEISTPLKCVTRVNNVFIHDEERKDNWLPIDFDLDIKGIGNWKNKLSIHVMLDPNSMITVG
;
A
#
# COMPACT_ATOMS: atom_id res chain seq x y z
N MET A 1 38.36 -1.63 45.19
CA MET A 1 38.18 -1.47 43.74
C MET A 1 39.52 -1.11 43.12
N ALA A 2 40.13 -2.02 42.36
CA ALA A 2 41.36 -1.70 41.65
C ALA A 2 41.07 -0.58 40.63
N LYS A 3 41.79 0.54 40.73
CA LYS A 3 41.75 1.61 39.72
C LYS A 3 42.28 1.01 38.42
N THR A 4 41.38 0.59 37.53
CA THR A 4 41.77 0.16 36.19
C THR A 4 42.33 1.38 35.46
N ASN A 5 43.57 1.31 35.00
CA ASN A 5 44.30 2.39 34.30
C ASN A 5 43.76 2.64 32.87
N ARG A 6 42.47 2.36 32.64
CA ARG A 6 41.77 2.46 31.36
C ARG A 6 40.78 3.61 31.42
N ASP A 7 40.85 4.47 30.41
CA ASP A 7 39.99 5.63 30.27
C ASP A 7 38.60 5.26 29.71
N GLU A 8 37.81 4.55 30.52
CA GLU A 8 36.50 4.03 30.11
C GLU A 8 35.42 5.12 29.96
N PHE A 9 34.48 4.91 29.02
CA PHE A 9 33.31 5.78 28.85
C PHE A 9 32.38 5.73 30.07
N LEU A 10 31.93 6.91 30.51
CA LEU A 10 30.88 7.04 31.53
C LEU A 10 29.53 6.57 30.99
N LYS A 11 28.63 6.15 31.88
CA LYS A 11 27.28 5.66 31.54
C LYS A 11 26.50 6.60 30.59
N PRO A 12 26.47 7.94 30.81
CA PRO A 12 25.77 8.85 29.90
C PRO A 12 26.34 8.85 28.48
N ILE A 13 27.66 8.70 28.33
CA ILE A 13 28.31 8.64 27.01
C ILE A 13 27.93 7.35 26.28
N ARG A 14 27.86 6.21 26.99
CA ARG A 14 27.43 4.93 26.40
C ARG A 14 25.98 5.00 25.92
N GLN A 15 25.10 5.57 26.74
CA GLN A 15 23.69 5.77 26.39
C GLN A 15 23.54 6.72 25.20
N ALA A 16 24.31 7.80 25.15
CA ALA A 16 24.32 8.72 24.02
C ALA A 16 24.82 8.04 22.72
N LEU A 17 25.89 7.23 22.79
CA LEU A 17 26.37 6.46 21.64
C LEU A 17 25.30 5.49 21.12
N ALA A 18 24.64 4.77 22.01
CA ALA A 18 23.55 3.85 21.66
C ALA A 18 22.40 4.60 20.97
N ALA A 19 21.92 5.70 21.57
CA ALA A 19 20.81 6.49 21.06
C ALA A 19 21.14 7.11 19.69
N ARG A 20 22.35 7.67 19.53
CA ARG A 20 22.81 8.26 18.26
C ARG A 20 22.91 7.22 17.14
N ALA A 21 23.27 5.98 17.48
CA ALA A 21 23.28 4.86 16.56
C ALA A 21 21.90 4.19 16.41
N GLY A 22 20.83 4.79 16.94
CA GLY A 22 19.47 4.23 16.90
C GLY A 22 19.37 2.82 17.49
N HIS A 23 20.16 2.53 18.52
CA HIS A 23 20.25 1.21 19.16
C HIS A 23 20.63 0.06 18.22
N LYS A 24 21.30 0.34 17.09
CA LYS A 24 21.83 -0.67 16.16
C LYS A 24 23.34 -0.58 15.99
N CYS A 25 23.96 -1.69 15.61
CA CYS A 25 25.41 -1.75 15.38
C CYS A 25 25.86 -0.79 14.25
N SER A 26 26.97 -0.09 14.45
CA SER A 26 27.56 0.79 13.42
C SER A 26 28.46 0.08 12.41
N PHE A 27 28.70 -1.22 12.54
CA PHE A 27 29.60 -1.95 11.65
C PHE A 27 29.05 -2.00 10.22
N ALA A 28 29.92 -1.82 9.21
CA ALA A 28 29.49 -1.80 7.81
C ALA A 28 28.84 -3.13 7.39
N GLY A 29 27.60 -3.07 6.89
CA GLY A 29 26.82 -4.26 6.51
C GLY A 29 26.09 -4.94 7.68
N CYS A 30 26.22 -4.42 8.91
CA CYS A 30 25.47 -4.89 10.06
C CYS A 30 24.38 -3.89 10.44
N ASP A 31 23.14 -4.35 10.57
CA ASP A 31 22.00 -3.55 11.06
C ASP A 31 21.33 -4.19 12.27
N CYS A 32 22.06 -5.02 13.04
CA CYS A 32 21.45 -5.76 14.13
C CYS A 32 21.03 -4.82 15.28
N PRO A 33 19.81 -5.01 15.83
CA PRO A 33 19.41 -4.33 17.05
C PRO A 33 20.30 -4.80 18.21
N THR A 34 20.62 -3.87 19.11
CA THR A 34 21.55 -4.11 20.23
C THR A 34 20.87 -4.06 21.59
N SER A 35 19.57 -3.82 21.63
CA SER A 35 18.74 -3.87 22.83
C SER A 35 17.34 -4.39 22.51
N GLY A 36 16.72 -5.05 23.49
CA GLY A 36 15.38 -5.62 23.37
C GLY A 36 14.75 -5.90 24.73
N PRO A 37 13.51 -6.41 24.75
CA PRO A 37 12.84 -6.80 25.98
C PRO A 37 13.57 -7.95 26.69
N SER A 38 13.42 -8.04 28.01
CA SER A 38 13.93 -9.12 28.85
C SER A 38 12.80 -9.76 29.62
N GLU A 39 12.79 -11.09 29.73
CA GLU A 39 11.81 -11.84 30.53
C GLU A 39 12.11 -11.78 32.04
N GLU A 40 13.17 -11.10 32.48
CA GLU A 40 13.52 -10.96 33.90
C GLU A 40 12.51 -10.10 34.68
N SER A 41 11.91 -9.07 34.04
CA SER A 41 10.76 -8.29 34.53
C SER A 41 10.21 -7.37 33.44
N ASP A 42 8.99 -6.84 33.61
CA ASP A 42 8.36 -5.89 32.68
C ASP A 42 9.18 -4.58 32.50
N GLU A 43 9.96 -4.19 33.51
CA GLU A 43 10.86 -3.02 33.48
C GLU A 43 12.28 -3.35 32.98
N SER A 44 12.58 -4.63 32.73
CA SER A 44 13.92 -5.08 32.37
C SER A 44 14.13 -5.06 30.87
N SER A 45 15.35 -4.73 30.45
CA SER A 45 15.77 -4.78 29.05
C SER A 45 17.12 -5.47 28.93
N THR A 46 17.30 -6.22 27.86
CA THR A 46 18.59 -6.84 27.52
C THR A 46 19.32 -5.97 26.51
N SER A 47 20.66 -5.93 26.59
CA SER A 47 21.48 -5.27 25.59
C SER A 47 22.77 -6.03 25.32
N ILE A 48 23.05 -6.24 24.04
CA ILE A 48 24.30 -6.80 23.52
C ILE A 48 25.21 -5.70 22.93
N GLY A 49 24.85 -4.43 23.15
CA GLY A 49 25.56 -3.28 22.61
C GLY A 49 26.76 -2.88 23.45
N VAL A 50 27.83 -2.50 22.79
CA VAL A 50 29.13 -2.15 23.37
C VAL A 50 29.56 -0.80 22.82
N ALA A 51 29.87 0.14 23.72
CA ALA A 51 30.56 1.38 23.38
C ALA A 51 32.06 1.10 23.22
N ALA A 52 32.48 0.82 21.98
CA ALA A 52 33.87 0.54 21.66
C ALA A 52 34.67 1.82 21.42
N HIS A 53 35.98 1.76 21.68
CA HIS A 53 36.89 2.88 21.47
C HIS A 53 37.48 2.83 20.05
N ILE A 54 37.43 3.94 19.34
CA ILE A 54 38.08 4.10 18.02
C ILE A 54 39.61 4.09 18.21
N HIS A 55 40.13 4.92 19.11
CA HIS A 55 41.50 4.85 19.64
C HIS A 55 41.47 4.30 21.06
N ALA A 56 42.31 3.32 21.37
CA ALA A 56 42.29 2.61 22.65
C ALA A 56 42.27 3.52 23.89
N ALA A 57 41.56 3.05 24.92
CA ALA A 57 41.42 3.68 26.23
C ALA A 57 42.71 3.71 27.08
N ALA A 58 43.77 3.01 26.66
CA ALA A 58 45.04 2.93 27.37
C ALA A 58 46.19 2.55 26.42
N PRO A 59 47.45 2.87 26.79
CA PRO A 59 48.64 2.41 26.08
C PRO A 59 48.63 0.89 25.86
N GLY A 60 49.11 0.45 24.69
CA GLY A 60 49.18 -0.97 24.32
C GLY A 60 47.87 -1.57 23.78
N GLY A 61 46.78 -0.80 23.74
CA GLY A 61 45.53 -1.23 23.09
C GLY A 61 45.50 -0.96 21.58
N PRO A 62 44.53 -1.54 20.85
CA PRO A 62 44.36 -1.33 19.41
C PRO A 62 44.23 0.15 19.05
N ARG A 63 45.00 0.59 18.03
CA ARG A 63 44.99 1.97 17.51
C ARG A 63 45.24 3.04 18.59
N TYR A 64 45.98 2.72 19.65
CA TYR A 64 46.32 3.71 20.68
C TYR A 64 47.05 4.91 20.06
N LEU A 65 46.62 6.12 20.45
CA LEU A 65 47.19 7.37 19.97
C LEU A 65 47.74 8.15 21.16
N GLU A 66 49.07 8.21 21.28
CA GLU A 66 49.77 8.79 22.44
C GLU A 66 49.49 10.28 22.64
N SER A 67 49.26 11.01 21.55
CA SER A 67 48.91 12.43 21.59
C SER A 67 47.51 12.72 22.14
N MET A 68 46.66 11.71 22.32
CA MET A 68 45.34 11.90 22.91
C MET A 68 45.43 12.08 24.43
N THR A 69 44.74 13.09 24.94
CA THR A 69 44.51 13.26 26.38
C THR A 69 43.49 12.25 26.90
N ALA A 70 43.47 12.01 28.22
CA ALA A 70 42.47 11.16 28.86
C ALA A 70 41.03 11.65 28.61
N GLY A 71 40.82 12.97 28.54
CA GLY A 71 39.52 13.56 28.20
C GLY A 71 39.10 13.25 26.76
N GLN A 72 40.03 13.29 25.81
CA GLN A 72 39.76 12.92 24.42
C GLN A 72 39.48 11.42 24.27
N ARG A 73 40.16 10.55 25.03
CA ARG A 73 39.89 9.10 25.01
C ARG A 73 38.48 8.76 25.51
N LYS A 74 37.99 9.48 26.53
CA LYS A 74 36.63 9.34 27.10
C LYS A 74 35.56 10.09 26.34
N SER A 75 35.93 10.90 25.35
CA SER A 75 34.97 11.71 24.60
C SER A 75 34.10 10.84 23.71
N ILE A 76 32.83 11.23 23.56
CA ILE A 76 31.90 10.60 22.62
C ILE A 76 32.46 10.54 21.19
N ASN A 77 33.32 11.48 20.81
CA ASN A 77 33.96 11.51 19.50
C ASN A 77 34.87 10.30 19.26
N ASN A 78 35.46 9.74 20.32
CA ASN A 78 36.30 8.55 20.27
C ASN A 78 35.50 7.23 20.43
N GLY A 79 34.18 7.30 20.58
CA GLY A 79 33.33 6.13 20.73
C GLY A 79 32.58 5.76 19.45
N ILE A 80 32.38 4.46 19.25
CA ILE A 80 31.49 3.86 18.24
C ILE A 80 30.60 2.80 18.91
N TRP A 81 29.34 2.70 18.50
CA TRP A 81 28.39 1.72 19.05
C TRP A 81 28.36 0.45 18.20
N LEU A 82 28.69 -0.70 18.80
CA LEU A 82 28.78 -1.98 18.10
C LEU A 82 28.02 -3.07 18.87
N CYS A 83 27.60 -4.14 18.19
CA CYS A 83 27.18 -5.35 18.90
C CYS A 83 28.42 -6.07 19.48
N ALA A 84 28.20 -6.96 20.44
CA ALA A 84 29.25 -7.73 21.09
C ALA A 84 30.22 -8.39 20.09
N ASN A 85 29.70 -9.01 19.02
CA ASN A 85 30.51 -9.68 18.00
C ASN A 85 31.45 -8.72 17.29
N HIS A 86 30.93 -7.64 16.70
CA HIS A 86 31.74 -6.69 15.95
C HIS A 86 32.66 -5.87 16.86
N SER A 87 32.30 -5.67 18.14
CA SER A 87 33.20 -5.02 19.11
C SER A 87 34.49 -5.81 19.32
N ILE A 88 34.43 -7.15 19.26
CA ILE A 88 35.59 -8.03 19.37
C ILE A 88 36.35 -8.07 18.04
N GLU A 89 35.64 -8.13 16.91
CA GLU A 89 36.23 -8.22 15.58
C GLU A 89 37.15 -7.03 15.27
N ILE A 90 36.68 -5.80 15.53
CA ILE A 90 37.44 -4.59 15.21
C ILE A 90 38.75 -4.49 16.02
N ASP A 91 38.82 -5.10 17.19
CA ASP A 91 40.00 -5.08 18.05
C ASP A 91 40.99 -6.19 17.71
N ARG A 92 40.50 -7.31 17.15
CA ARG A 92 41.35 -8.42 16.67
C ARG A 92 42.03 -8.12 15.34
N ASP A 93 41.42 -7.30 14.49
CA ASP A 93 41.99 -6.90 13.19
C ASP A 93 42.10 -5.37 13.07
N ALA A 94 42.97 -4.80 13.91
CA ALA A 94 43.18 -3.35 13.95
C ALA A 94 43.80 -2.76 12.69
N THR A 95 44.42 -3.60 11.84
CA THR A 95 44.99 -3.20 10.55
C THR A 95 43.90 -3.02 9.51
N ARG A 96 42.93 -3.94 9.44
CA ARG A 96 41.77 -3.82 8.56
C ARG A 96 40.76 -2.79 9.04
N TYR A 97 40.61 -2.62 10.35
CA TYR A 97 39.67 -1.68 10.94
C TYR A 97 40.42 -0.50 11.54
N SER A 98 40.92 0.38 10.65
CA SER A 98 41.63 1.60 11.04
C SER A 98 40.73 2.59 11.78
N ALA A 99 41.33 3.55 12.48
CA ALA A 99 40.56 4.57 13.20
C ALA A 99 39.66 5.40 12.26
N ASP A 100 40.10 5.65 11.03
CA ASP A 100 39.34 6.44 10.06
C ASP A 100 38.17 5.65 9.46
N GLU A 101 38.33 4.34 9.26
CA GLU A 101 37.21 3.47 8.87
C GLU A 101 36.14 3.39 9.95
N LEU A 102 36.54 3.26 11.23
CA LEU A 102 35.58 3.26 12.33
C LEU A 102 34.86 4.61 12.46
N LYS A 103 35.55 5.75 12.26
CA LYS A 103 34.89 7.06 12.19
C LYS A 103 33.90 7.14 11.03
N ARG A 104 34.26 6.61 9.85
CA ARG A 104 33.36 6.56 8.68
C ARG A 104 32.12 5.72 8.98
N MET A 105 32.28 4.53 9.55
CA MET A 105 31.20 3.64 9.96
C MET A 105 30.25 4.31 10.96
N LYS A 106 30.80 4.98 11.97
CA LYS A 106 30.02 5.79 12.93
C LYS A 106 29.18 6.84 12.22
N ILE A 107 29.79 7.67 11.37
CA ILE A 107 29.09 8.75 10.66
C ILE A 107 27.95 8.19 9.81
N GLN A 108 28.20 7.12 9.05
CA GLN A 108 27.18 6.49 8.22
C GLN A 108 26.01 5.94 9.03
N ARG A 109 26.27 5.30 10.18
CA ARG A 109 25.21 4.79 11.03
C ARG A 109 24.38 5.90 11.66
N GLU A 110 25.02 6.96 12.15
CA GLU A 110 24.34 8.13 12.72
C GLU A 110 23.49 8.85 11.66
N GLN A 111 23.98 8.98 10.43
CA GLN A 111 23.19 9.49 9.28
C GLN A 111 21.97 8.60 9.01
N LYS A 112 22.16 7.27 8.91
CA LYS A 112 21.05 6.33 8.71
C LYS A 112 20.05 6.38 9.87
N ALA A 113 20.50 6.55 11.11
CA ALA A 113 19.62 6.69 12.27
C ALA A 113 18.80 7.99 12.20
N ALA A 114 19.41 9.09 11.75
CA ALA A 114 18.70 10.34 11.49
C ALA A 114 17.68 10.20 10.35
N GLU A 115 18.02 9.48 9.27
CA GLU A 115 17.08 9.15 8.19
C GLU A 115 15.92 8.27 8.68
N GLU A 116 16.20 7.22 9.47
CA GLU A 116 15.18 6.36 10.08
C GLU A 116 14.24 7.17 11.00
N LEU A 117 14.78 8.14 11.74
CA LEU A 117 14.00 9.06 12.55
C LEU A 117 13.15 10.02 11.70
N SER A 118 13.71 10.55 10.60
CA SER A 118 12.99 11.47 9.71
C SER A 118 11.95 10.78 8.82
N ARG A 119 12.14 9.48 8.50
CA ARG A 119 11.15 8.66 7.78
C ARG A 119 9.85 8.53 8.59
N ASN A 120 9.91 8.61 9.92
CA ASN A 120 8.71 8.61 10.76
C ASN A 120 7.96 9.96 10.79
N SER A 121 8.42 11.00 10.07
CA SER A 121 7.73 12.30 10.06
C SER A 121 7.68 13.03 8.71
N VAL A 122 8.26 12.51 7.62
CA VAL A 122 8.09 13.07 6.26
C VAL A 122 8.17 11.99 5.17
N SER A 123 7.11 11.18 5.04
CA SER A 123 6.58 10.77 3.73
C SER A 123 5.10 10.47 3.88
N ASN A 124 4.24 11.32 3.32
CA ASN A 124 2.86 10.95 2.97
C ASN A 124 2.88 10.00 1.75
N SER A 125 3.76 8.99 1.77
CA SER A 125 3.67 7.84 0.86
C SER A 125 2.58 6.94 1.44
N VAL A 126 1.32 7.27 1.16
CA VAL A 126 0.22 6.41 1.56
C VAL A 126 0.26 5.21 0.62
N SER A 127 0.97 4.15 1.02
CA SER A 127 0.92 2.89 0.30
C SER A 127 -0.54 2.46 0.23
N ASP A 128 -1.09 2.45 -0.98
CA ASP A 128 -2.48 2.13 -1.25
C ASP A 128 -2.62 0.87 -2.11
N LEU A 129 -3.84 0.34 -2.24
CA LEU A 129 -4.10 -0.81 -3.08
C LEU A 129 -4.13 -0.38 -4.54
N PHE A 130 -3.45 -1.16 -5.37
CA PHE A 130 -3.55 -1.07 -6.82
C PHE A 130 -3.93 -2.44 -7.38
N GLU A 131 -4.43 -2.45 -8.60
CA GLU A 131 -4.84 -3.67 -9.29
C GLU A 131 -4.37 -3.68 -10.74
N ILE A 132 -3.72 -4.75 -11.18
CA ILE A 132 -3.27 -4.96 -12.57
C ILE A 132 -4.04 -6.13 -13.16
N GLY A 133 -5.04 -5.83 -13.98
CA GLY A 133 -6.00 -6.83 -14.43
C GLY A 133 -6.71 -7.53 -13.26
N PRO A 134 -7.54 -8.54 -13.53
CA PRO A 134 -8.50 -9.05 -12.55
C PRO A 134 -7.91 -9.89 -11.41
N ASN A 135 -6.64 -10.30 -11.50
CA ASN A 135 -6.05 -11.34 -10.64
C ASN A 135 -4.83 -10.86 -9.85
N ILE A 136 -4.42 -9.59 -9.98
CA ILE A 136 -3.22 -9.07 -9.33
C ILE A 136 -3.61 -7.82 -8.55
N ILE A 137 -3.72 -7.96 -7.23
CA ILE A 137 -3.98 -6.85 -6.31
C ILE A 137 -2.78 -6.74 -5.39
N GLY A 138 -2.18 -5.55 -5.31
CA GLY A 138 -1.01 -5.30 -4.47
C GLY A 138 -1.20 -4.09 -3.58
N LEU A 139 -0.48 -4.09 -2.45
CA LEU A 139 -0.20 -2.86 -1.72
C LEU A 139 1.09 -2.25 -2.29
N GLY A 140 1.06 -0.95 -2.57
CA GLY A 140 2.21 -0.26 -3.10
C GLY A 140 2.03 1.25 -3.14
N GLU A 141 3.08 1.92 -3.61
CA GLU A 141 3.10 3.37 -3.75
C GLU A 141 3.14 3.75 -5.24
N LEU A 142 2.36 4.76 -5.63
CA LEU A 142 2.51 5.39 -6.94
C LEU A 142 3.68 6.37 -6.91
N ILE A 143 4.85 5.92 -7.35
CA ILE A 143 6.08 6.71 -7.28
C ILE A 143 6.31 7.58 -8.53
N GLY A 144 5.50 7.40 -9.58
CA GLY A 144 5.62 8.17 -10.80
C GLY A 144 4.39 8.07 -11.68
N SER A 145 3.95 9.21 -12.22
CA SER A 145 2.86 9.27 -13.19
C SER A 145 3.18 10.25 -14.31
N SER A 146 2.99 9.81 -15.54
CA SER A 146 2.97 10.67 -16.73
C SER A 146 1.69 10.41 -17.53
N SER A 147 1.55 11.05 -18.69
CA SER A 147 0.45 10.77 -19.61
C SER A 147 0.54 9.40 -20.30
N THR A 148 1.69 8.73 -20.23
CA THR A 148 1.93 7.46 -20.94
C THR A 148 2.28 6.30 -20.04
N ASN A 149 2.79 6.57 -18.83
CA ASN A 149 3.25 5.52 -17.92
C ASN A 149 2.95 5.88 -16.47
N TRP A 150 2.44 4.91 -15.72
CA TRP A 150 2.38 4.94 -14.26
C TRP A 150 3.36 3.92 -13.69
N ILE A 151 4.05 4.28 -12.60
CA ILE A 151 5.07 3.46 -11.97
C ILE A 151 4.65 3.20 -10.54
N ILE A 152 4.50 1.92 -10.21
CA ILE A 152 4.11 1.46 -8.88
C ILE A 152 5.32 0.78 -8.23
N GLN A 153 5.66 1.19 -7.02
CA GLN A 153 6.49 0.39 -6.14
C GLN A 153 5.61 -0.64 -5.42
N LEU A 154 5.79 -1.92 -5.73
CA LEU A 154 5.07 -3.01 -5.07
C LEU A 154 5.75 -3.35 -3.74
N GLU A 155 4.97 -3.36 -2.66
CA GLU A 155 5.40 -3.82 -1.35
C GLU A 155 5.04 -5.29 -1.12
N HIS A 156 3.77 -5.65 -1.31
CA HIS A 156 3.30 -7.03 -1.18
C HIS A 156 2.04 -7.27 -2.03
N PHE A 157 1.84 -8.52 -2.43
CA PHE A 157 0.61 -8.95 -3.10
C PHE A 157 -0.47 -9.25 -2.06
N LEU A 158 -1.67 -8.69 -2.26
CA LEU A 158 -2.89 -9.07 -1.57
C LEU A 158 -3.60 -10.22 -2.31
N ALA A 159 -3.53 -10.21 -3.64
CA ALA A 159 -3.99 -11.29 -4.51
C ALA A 159 -3.01 -11.47 -5.69
N GLY A 160 -2.78 -12.73 -6.06
CA GLY A 160 -1.76 -13.09 -7.04
C GLY A 160 -0.34 -13.08 -6.47
N ASP A 161 0.63 -13.21 -7.35
CA ASP A 161 2.06 -13.24 -7.02
C ASP A 161 2.90 -12.82 -8.25
N ILE A 162 4.23 -12.93 -8.12
CA ILE A 162 5.14 -12.59 -9.21
C ILE A 162 4.95 -13.50 -10.44
N PHE A 163 4.53 -14.76 -10.24
CA PHE A 163 4.26 -15.68 -11.35
C PHE A 163 2.99 -15.28 -12.10
N THR A 164 1.96 -14.86 -11.36
CA THR A 164 0.70 -14.32 -11.89
C THR A 164 0.97 -13.05 -12.70
N LEU A 165 1.82 -12.15 -12.19
CA LEU A 165 2.26 -10.96 -12.93
C LEU A 165 3.02 -11.32 -14.21
N ASN A 166 3.96 -12.27 -14.16
CA ASN A 166 4.68 -12.73 -15.35
C ASN A 166 3.74 -13.37 -16.39
N ASN A 167 2.76 -14.17 -15.94
CA ASN A 167 1.78 -14.78 -16.82
C ASN A 167 0.89 -13.74 -17.48
N PHE A 168 0.45 -12.72 -16.74
CA PHE A 168 -0.29 -11.58 -17.28
C PHE A 168 0.52 -10.86 -18.37
N ILE A 169 1.81 -10.60 -18.12
CA ILE A 169 2.72 -9.96 -19.08
C ILE A 169 2.90 -10.83 -20.33
N SER A 170 3.16 -12.13 -20.16
CA SER A 170 3.43 -13.04 -21.29
C SER A 170 2.21 -13.29 -22.17
N SER A 171 1.01 -13.28 -21.58
CA SER A 171 -0.26 -13.50 -22.30
C SER A 171 -0.98 -12.21 -22.69
N PHE A 172 -0.37 -11.04 -22.47
CA PHE A 172 -1.05 -9.74 -22.57
C PHE A 172 -1.81 -9.50 -23.88
N GLN A 173 -1.28 -9.99 -25.00
CA GLN A 173 -1.93 -9.83 -26.31
C GLN A 173 -3.17 -10.71 -26.48
N ASP A 174 -3.23 -11.84 -25.78
CA ASP A 174 -4.33 -12.80 -25.82
C ASP A 174 -5.44 -12.44 -24.81
N LEU A 175 -5.15 -11.54 -23.86
CA LEU A 175 -6.13 -11.05 -22.89
C LEU A 175 -7.17 -10.15 -23.55
N ARG A 176 -8.41 -10.26 -23.08
CA ARG A 176 -9.50 -9.34 -23.45
C ARG A 176 -9.13 -7.91 -23.09
N SER A 177 -9.50 -6.96 -23.93
CA SER A 177 -9.27 -5.54 -23.65
C SER A 177 -9.79 -5.09 -22.28
N TYR A 178 -10.94 -5.62 -21.86
CA TYR A 178 -11.56 -5.29 -20.57
C TYR A 178 -10.79 -5.78 -19.33
N ASP A 179 -9.85 -6.72 -19.50
CA ASP A 179 -9.01 -7.25 -18.42
C ASP A 179 -7.59 -6.64 -18.44
N ARG A 180 -7.28 -5.76 -19.40
CA ARG A 180 -5.97 -5.09 -19.55
C ARG A 180 -6.00 -3.69 -18.95
N TYR A 181 -5.91 -3.60 -17.63
CA TYR A 181 -5.99 -2.33 -16.91
C TYR A 181 -5.04 -2.24 -15.72
N LEU A 182 -4.81 -1.00 -15.27
CA LEU A 182 -4.26 -0.66 -13.96
C LEU A 182 -5.26 0.23 -13.22
N LEU A 183 -5.55 -0.08 -11.96
CA LEU A 183 -6.36 0.73 -11.06
C LEU A 183 -5.51 1.17 -9.87
N VAL A 184 -5.69 2.40 -9.38
CA VAL A 184 -4.93 2.94 -8.25
C VAL A 184 -5.88 3.62 -7.26
N ASN A 185 -6.00 3.09 -6.04
CA ASN A 185 -6.90 3.65 -5.03
C ASN A 185 -6.59 5.09 -4.66
N GLU A 186 -5.29 5.40 -4.48
CA GLU A 186 -4.82 6.73 -4.09
C GLU A 186 -5.33 7.81 -5.07
N LEU A 187 -5.28 7.51 -6.37
CA LEU A 187 -5.79 8.38 -7.42
C LEU A 187 -7.32 8.36 -7.51
N GLY A 188 -7.97 7.29 -7.06
CA GLY A 188 -9.40 7.10 -7.30
C GLY A 188 -9.71 6.89 -8.78
N ASP A 189 -8.74 6.36 -9.54
CA ASP A 189 -8.78 6.30 -11.00
C ASP A 189 -8.02 5.08 -11.54
N GLY A 190 -8.29 4.72 -12.79
CA GLY A 190 -7.69 3.61 -13.50
C GLY A 190 -7.54 3.89 -15.00
N ARG A 191 -6.71 3.11 -15.66
CA ARG A 191 -6.43 3.21 -17.09
C ARG A 191 -6.37 1.84 -17.72
N GLU A 192 -6.83 1.75 -18.96
CA GLU A 192 -6.44 0.62 -19.82
C GLU A 192 -4.94 0.65 -20.06
N LEU A 193 -4.33 -0.52 -20.17
CA LEU A 193 -2.93 -0.67 -20.51
C LEU A 193 -2.76 -0.60 -22.04
N SER A 194 -1.79 0.17 -22.50
CA SER A 194 -1.46 0.30 -23.92
C SER A 194 -0.52 -0.82 -24.41
N SER A 195 0.29 -1.37 -23.51
CA SER A 195 1.12 -2.56 -23.73
C SER A 195 1.32 -3.32 -22.41
N ALA A 196 1.94 -4.50 -22.49
CA ALA A 196 2.26 -5.29 -21.30
C ALA A 196 3.10 -4.46 -20.31
N PRO A 197 2.83 -4.54 -18.99
CA PRO A 197 3.69 -3.93 -17.99
C PRO A 197 5.09 -4.53 -17.98
N GLU A 198 6.05 -3.77 -17.48
CA GLU A 198 7.40 -4.23 -17.18
C GLU A 198 7.64 -4.15 -15.68
N TRP A 199 8.40 -5.08 -15.10
CA TRP A 199 8.82 -4.94 -13.71
C TRP A 199 10.32 -5.20 -13.53
N LYS A 200 10.90 -4.53 -12.53
CA LYS A 200 12.32 -4.66 -12.16
C LYS A 200 12.45 -4.78 -10.66
N LYS A 201 13.47 -5.52 -10.21
CA LYS A 201 13.84 -5.61 -8.79
C LYS A 201 15.13 -4.84 -8.56
N ILE A 202 15.06 -3.79 -7.74
CA ILE A 202 16.20 -2.94 -7.39
C ILE A 202 16.32 -2.94 -5.87
N ASN A 203 17.49 -3.32 -5.34
CA ASN A 203 17.75 -3.38 -3.88
C ASN A 203 16.67 -4.13 -3.07
N GLY A 204 16.07 -5.18 -3.65
CA GLY A 204 15.03 -5.97 -2.99
C GLY A 204 13.60 -5.48 -3.21
N GLN A 205 13.40 -4.27 -3.74
CA GLN A 205 12.09 -3.68 -4.00
C GLN A 205 11.65 -3.92 -5.45
N TYR A 206 10.35 -4.11 -5.65
CA TYR A 206 9.76 -4.36 -6.95
C TYR A 206 9.14 -3.07 -7.51
N PHE A 207 9.49 -2.73 -8.74
CA PHE A 207 8.98 -1.56 -9.45
C PHE A 207 8.28 -2.05 -10.71
N ILE A 208 7.02 -1.67 -10.90
CA ILE A 208 6.20 -2.05 -12.03
C ILE A 208 5.88 -0.80 -12.84
N THR A 209 6.37 -0.75 -14.07
CA THR A 209 6.03 0.28 -15.06
C THR A 209 4.85 -0.20 -15.88
N CYS A 210 3.76 0.54 -15.83
CA CYS A 210 2.52 0.25 -16.54
C CYS A 210 2.30 1.28 -17.65
N PRO A 211 2.47 0.90 -18.93
CA PRO A 211 2.12 1.75 -20.06
C PRO A 211 0.61 1.90 -20.15
N ILE A 212 0.10 3.13 -20.07
CA ILE A 212 -1.33 3.43 -20.00
C ILE A 212 -1.85 4.06 -21.30
N LYS A 213 -3.14 3.92 -21.55
CA LYS A 213 -3.89 4.73 -22.52
C LYS A 213 -4.35 6.04 -21.87
N ASN A 214 -4.86 6.97 -22.68
CA ASN A 214 -5.56 8.16 -22.17
C ASN A 214 -6.85 7.76 -21.43
N ASP A 215 -7.40 8.69 -20.64
CA ASP A 215 -8.67 8.46 -19.97
C ASP A 215 -9.80 8.21 -20.98
N PHE A 216 -10.70 7.28 -20.64
CA PHE A 216 -11.89 7.06 -21.47
C PHE A 216 -12.91 8.19 -21.21
N PRO A 217 -13.52 8.84 -22.22
CA PRO A 217 -14.46 9.93 -21.97
C PRO A 217 -15.71 9.48 -21.20
N ARG A 218 -16.11 10.27 -20.18
CA ARG A 218 -17.36 10.09 -19.41
C ARG A 218 -18.40 11.03 -19.99
N ILE A 219 -19.69 10.71 -19.87
CA ILE A 219 -20.78 11.60 -20.27
C ILE A 219 -21.19 12.49 -19.08
N PRO A 220 -21.63 13.74 -19.30
CA PRO A 220 -22.30 14.53 -18.28
C PRO A 220 -23.47 13.74 -17.65
N ALA A 221 -23.68 13.86 -16.35
CA ALA A 221 -24.77 13.15 -15.67
C ALA A 221 -26.16 13.51 -16.22
N GLN A 222 -26.31 14.72 -16.77
CA GLN A 222 -27.55 15.14 -17.44
C GLN A 222 -27.88 14.29 -18.68
N ASP A 223 -26.87 13.65 -19.29
CA ASP A 223 -26.98 12.86 -20.51
C ASP A 223 -27.15 11.35 -20.23
N LEU A 224 -27.37 10.93 -18.98
CA LEU A 224 -27.58 9.52 -18.61
C LEU A 224 -28.82 8.87 -19.25
N GLY A 225 -29.67 9.67 -19.91
CA GLY A 225 -30.89 9.21 -20.56
C GLY A 225 -32.01 8.92 -19.56
N THR A 226 -32.98 8.11 -19.98
CA THR A 226 -34.16 7.74 -19.18
C THR A 226 -34.12 6.26 -18.82
N ASP A 227 -34.63 5.91 -17.65
CA ASP A 227 -34.75 4.55 -17.14
C ASP A 227 -36.13 4.34 -16.49
N ILE A 228 -36.57 3.08 -16.35
CA ILE A 228 -37.78 2.77 -15.59
C ILE A 228 -37.47 2.92 -14.10
N ALA A 229 -38.30 3.67 -13.37
CA ALA A 229 -38.10 3.94 -11.95
C ALA A 229 -38.37 2.71 -11.07
N LEU A 230 -37.53 2.51 -10.07
CA LEU A 230 -37.72 1.50 -9.02
C LEU A 230 -38.22 2.16 -7.73
N ASN A 231 -39.15 1.50 -7.03
CA ASN A 231 -39.66 1.96 -5.74
C ASN A 231 -38.72 1.57 -4.57
N ASN A 232 -39.14 1.87 -3.34
CA ASN A 232 -38.37 1.53 -2.13
C ASN A 232 -38.19 0.01 -1.88
N SER A 233 -39.03 -0.83 -2.50
CA SER A 233 -38.90 -2.29 -2.49
C SER A 233 -38.04 -2.82 -3.65
N HIS A 234 -37.51 -1.92 -4.47
CA HIS A 234 -36.67 -2.20 -5.63
C HIS A 234 -37.42 -2.79 -6.83
N ASP A 235 -38.75 -2.59 -6.86
CA ASP A 235 -39.63 -3.06 -7.93
C ASP A 235 -40.06 -1.92 -8.86
N ILE A 236 -40.36 -2.28 -10.10
CA ILE A 236 -41.00 -1.40 -11.08
C ILE A 236 -42.40 -1.03 -10.58
N PHE A 237 -42.78 0.24 -10.75
CA PHE A 237 -44.09 0.73 -10.31
C PHE A 237 -44.71 1.71 -11.30
N ILE A 238 -46.04 1.81 -11.23
CA ILE A 238 -46.87 2.61 -12.12
C ILE A 238 -47.37 3.83 -11.36
N THR A 239 -47.33 5.00 -11.99
CA THR A 239 -47.94 6.23 -11.49
C THR A 239 -48.95 6.73 -12.53
N ASN A 240 -50.19 6.97 -12.11
CA ASN A 240 -51.28 7.43 -13.00
C ASN A 240 -51.55 6.55 -14.23
N GLY A 241 -51.29 5.25 -14.16
CA GLY A 241 -51.54 4.30 -15.25
C GLY A 241 -50.36 4.07 -16.19
N ASP A 242 -49.27 4.85 -16.08
CA ASP A 242 -48.05 4.71 -16.87
C ASP A 242 -46.86 4.20 -16.04
N LEU A 243 -45.91 3.52 -16.68
CA LEU A 243 -44.63 3.16 -16.04
C LEU A 243 -43.91 4.42 -15.59
N THR A 244 -43.54 4.46 -14.31
CA THR A 244 -42.78 5.59 -13.76
C THR A 244 -41.36 5.55 -14.32
N THR A 245 -40.80 6.70 -14.68
CA THR A 245 -39.44 6.81 -15.22
C THR A 245 -38.59 7.79 -14.40
N VAL A 246 -37.27 7.60 -14.45
CA VAL A 246 -36.26 8.53 -13.93
C VAL A 246 -35.33 8.92 -15.06
N SER A 247 -34.86 10.16 -15.12
CA SER A 247 -34.02 10.62 -16.23
C SER A 247 -32.93 11.60 -15.81
N GLY A 248 -31.91 11.72 -16.66
CA GLY A 248 -30.78 12.63 -16.47
C GLY A 248 -30.12 12.43 -15.10
N LEU A 249 -29.99 13.52 -14.34
CA LEU A 249 -29.36 13.51 -13.03
C LEU A 249 -30.11 12.62 -12.01
N ASP A 250 -31.44 12.62 -12.04
CA ASP A 250 -32.24 11.86 -11.07
C ASP A 250 -32.11 10.35 -11.29
N ALA A 251 -31.69 9.92 -12.48
CA ALA A 251 -31.39 8.52 -12.78
C ALA A 251 -30.04 8.05 -12.20
N LEU A 252 -29.14 8.95 -11.79
CA LEU A 252 -27.78 8.61 -11.34
C LEU A 252 -27.76 7.60 -10.17
N PRO A 253 -28.46 7.82 -9.04
CA PRO A 253 -28.45 6.87 -7.92
C PRO A 253 -28.93 5.48 -8.35
N GLN A 254 -29.99 5.42 -9.15
CA GLN A 254 -30.56 4.16 -9.62
C GLN A 254 -29.60 3.43 -10.57
N LYS A 255 -28.96 4.14 -11.51
CA LYS A 255 -28.01 3.55 -12.44
C LYS A 255 -26.75 3.04 -11.72
N LEU A 256 -26.20 3.78 -10.76
CA LEU A 256 -25.10 3.28 -9.93
C LEU A 256 -25.51 2.01 -9.19
N LYS A 257 -26.69 2.03 -8.55
CA LYS A 257 -27.22 0.88 -7.83
C LYS A 257 -27.36 -0.35 -8.71
N ILE A 258 -28.03 -0.25 -9.87
CA ILE A 258 -28.24 -1.37 -10.79
C ILE A 258 -26.91 -1.95 -11.26
N ASN A 259 -25.98 -1.10 -11.70
CA ASN A 259 -24.68 -1.55 -12.20
C ASN A 259 -23.85 -2.24 -11.11
N LEU A 260 -23.78 -1.67 -9.92
CA LEU A 260 -23.01 -2.23 -8.81
C LEU A 260 -23.65 -3.49 -8.21
N SER A 261 -24.97 -3.64 -8.34
CA SER A 261 -25.73 -4.81 -7.87
C SER A 261 -25.68 -6.00 -8.83
N LEU A 262 -25.41 -5.75 -10.12
CA LEU A 262 -25.26 -6.81 -11.13
C LEU A 262 -23.91 -7.50 -10.95
N MET A 263 -23.92 -8.79 -10.62
CA MET A 263 -22.68 -9.53 -10.38
C MET A 263 -21.99 -9.91 -11.69
N ARG A 264 -20.66 -9.80 -11.73
CA ARG A 264 -19.86 -10.32 -12.84
C ARG A 264 -20.07 -11.82 -12.97
N GLY A 265 -20.51 -12.26 -14.15
CA GLY A 265 -20.87 -13.65 -14.44
C GLY A 265 -22.38 -13.96 -14.39
N GLU A 266 -23.20 -13.03 -13.90
CA GLU A 266 -24.65 -13.20 -13.78
C GLU A 266 -25.37 -13.13 -15.13
N SER A 267 -24.93 -12.23 -16.00
CA SER A 267 -25.52 -12.09 -17.34
C SER A 267 -25.00 -13.18 -18.27
N VAL A 268 -25.90 -14.04 -18.76
CA VAL A 268 -25.58 -15.07 -19.77
C VAL A 268 -25.09 -14.45 -21.08
N PHE A 269 -25.60 -13.27 -21.42
CA PHE A 269 -25.22 -12.54 -22.63
C PHE A 269 -23.90 -11.78 -22.46
N HIS A 270 -23.61 -11.33 -21.25
CA HIS A 270 -22.45 -10.50 -20.93
C HIS A 270 -21.74 -11.00 -19.66
N PRO A 271 -21.14 -12.21 -19.68
CA PRO A 271 -20.62 -12.85 -18.47
C PRO A 271 -19.43 -12.11 -17.82
N ASN A 272 -18.81 -11.17 -18.55
CA ASN A 272 -17.70 -10.36 -18.02
C ASN A 272 -18.14 -8.97 -17.54
N TYR A 273 -19.41 -8.62 -17.76
CA TYR A 273 -19.99 -7.37 -17.29
C TYR A 273 -20.48 -7.52 -15.85
N GLY A 274 -20.42 -6.43 -15.08
CA GLY A 274 -20.90 -6.38 -13.69
C GLY A 274 -19.79 -6.16 -12.68
N SER A 275 -20.19 -6.13 -11.42
CA SER A 275 -19.34 -5.87 -10.27
C SER A 275 -18.76 -7.16 -9.67
N ARG A 276 -17.62 -7.03 -8.99
CA ARG A 276 -16.96 -8.07 -8.20
C ARG A 276 -17.16 -7.86 -6.71
N LEU A 277 -18.10 -7.01 -6.31
CA LEU A 277 -18.32 -6.65 -4.91
C LEU A 277 -18.66 -7.88 -4.06
N LYS A 278 -19.49 -8.81 -4.57
CA LYS A 278 -19.77 -10.09 -3.91
C LYS A 278 -18.51 -10.91 -3.66
N LEU A 279 -17.67 -11.09 -4.70
CA LEU A 279 -16.41 -11.82 -4.58
C LEU A 279 -15.50 -11.21 -3.51
N PHE A 280 -15.37 -9.87 -3.47
CA PHE A 280 -14.57 -9.21 -2.43
C PHE A 280 -15.22 -9.31 -1.06
N PHE A 281 -16.55 -9.22 -0.99
CA PHE A 281 -17.27 -9.36 0.25
C PHE A 281 -17.09 -10.74 0.88
N ASP A 282 -17.21 -11.81 0.09
CA ASP A 282 -17.05 -13.18 0.61
C ASP A 282 -15.63 -13.45 1.11
N ASN A 283 -14.64 -12.96 0.38
CA ASN A 283 -13.23 -13.27 0.66
C ASN A 283 -12.59 -12.33 1.69
N TYR A 284 -13.16 -11.14 1.92
CA TYR A 284 -12.49 -10.07 2.69
C TYR A 284 -13.38 -9.34 3.70
N ARG A 285 -14.62 -9.80 3.98
CA ARG A 285 -15.58 -9.10 4.87
C ARG A 285 -14.98 -8.62 6.19
N ASP A 286 -14.23 -9.49 6.85
CA ASP A 286 -13.69 -9.27 8.19
C ASP A 286 -12.27 -8.69 8.17
N THR A 287 -11.88 -8.05 7.07
CA THR A 287 -10.54 -7.49 6.89
C THR A 287 -10.58 -5.98 6.71
N ALA A 288 -9.49 -5.31 7.05
CA ALA A 288 -9.32 -3.87 6.82
C ALA A 288 -9.26 -3.49 5.32
N TRP A 289 -9.24 -4.47 4.41
CA TRP A 289 -9.09 -4.25 2.98
C TRP A 289 -10.42 -4.04 2.26
N LEU A 290 -11.54 -4.47 2.84
CA LEU A 290 -12.83 -4.57 2.15
C LEU A 290 -13.26 -3.25 1.49
N ASN A 291 -13.24 -2.14 2.23
CA ASN A 291 -13.59 -0.81 1.71
C ASN A 291 -12.70 -0.41 0.51
N ARG A 292 -11.40 -0.70 0.59
CA ARG A 292 -10.42 -0.36 -0.46
C ARG A 292 -10.55 -1.27 -1.69
N LEU A 293 -10.95 -2.52 -1.50
CA LEU A 293 -11.27 -3.46 -2.58
C LEU A 293 -12.57 -3.07 -3.30
N PHE A 294 -13.60 -2.67 -2.55
CA PHE A 294 -14.83 -2.13 -3.12
C PHE A 294 -14.55 -0.88 -3.93
N LYS A 295 -13.72 0.02 -3.40
CA LYS A 295 -13.25 1.20 -4.12
C LYS A 295 -12.53 0.84 -5.43
N LEU A 296 -11.64 -0.17 -5.44
CA LEU A 296 -11.03 -0.66 -6.70
C LEU A 296 -12.07 -1.06 -7.74
N ASP A 297 -13.09 -1.84 -7.35
CA ASP A 297 -14.06 -2.29 -8.34
C ASP A 297 -14.92 -1.15 -8.88
N VAL A 298 -15.26 -0.18 -8.02
CA VAL A 298 -15.98 1.04 -8.45
C VAL A 298 -15.09 1.86 -9.39
N ILE A 299 -13.78 1.97 -9.12
CA ILE A 299 -12.81 2.60 -10.03
C ILE A 299 -12.79 1.85 -11.37
N ARG A 300 -12.73 0.52 -11.36
CA ARG A 300 -12.76 -0.29 -12.59
C ARG A 300 -13.99 0.03 -13.44
N MET A 301 -15.16 0.04 -12.81
CA MET A 301 -16.43 0.27 -13.48
C MET A 301 -16.63 1.72 -13.91
N ALA A 302 -15.99 2.69 -13.25
CA ALA A 302 -15.95 4.09 -13.66
C ALA A 302 -14.95 4.33 -14.79
N SER A 303 -13.80 3.64 -14.75
CA SER A 303 -12.65 4.03 -15.55
C SER A 303 -12.39 3.17 -16.79
N ILE A 304 -12.71 1.87 -16.74
CA ILE A 304 -12.38 0.92 -17.81
C ILE A 304 -13.60 0.70 -18.71
N PRO A 305 -13.51 1.03 -20.02
CA PRO A 305 -14.62 0.86 -20.94
C PRO A 305 -14.89 -0.62 -21.19
N TYR A 306 -16.15 -1.02 -21.05
CA TYR A 306 -16.58 -2.35 -21.46
C TYR A 306 -16.80 -2.38 -22.97
N ASN A 307 -16.20 -3.38 -23.62
CA ASN A 307 -16.49 -3.75 -24.99
C ASN A 307 -16.83 -5.24 -25.00
N ASP A 308 -17.96 -5.60 -25.59
CA ASP A 308 -18.30 -7.00 -25.85
C ASP A 308 -17.92 -7.32 -27.29
N ASP A 309 -16.96 -8.23 -27.47
CA ASP A 309 -16.46 -8.58 -28.80
C ASP A 309 -17.52 -9.24 -29.70
N ASN A 310 -18.68 -9.64 -29.14
CA ASN A 310 -19.72 -10.39 -29.86
C ASN A 310 -20.95 -9.56 -30.29
N ILE A 311 -21.06 -8.30 -29.87
CA ILE A 311 -22.22 -7.44 -30.19
C ILE A 311 -21.69 -6.02 -30.49
N ASN A 312 -22.27 -5.35 -31.49
CA ASN A 312 -22.04 -3.92 -31.75
C ASN A 312 -22.66 -3.05 -30.62
N PHE A 313 -22.18 -3.23 -29.39
CA PHE A 313 -22.54 -2.41 -28.25
C PHE A 313 -21.69 -1.14 -28.26
N GLU A 314 -22.28 -0.01 -27.89
CA GLU A 314 -21.53 1.24 -27.77
C GLU A 314 -20.55 1.14 -26.59
N ILE A 315 -19.25 1.16 -26.92
CA ILE A 315 -18.17 1.09 -25.94
C ILE A 315 -18.35 2.21 -24.92
N SER A 316 -18.51 1.85 -23.65
CA SER A 316 -18.70 2.80 -22.56
C SER A 316 -18.27 2.20 -21.22
N THR A 317 -17.95 3.05 -20.25
CA THR A 317 -17.72 2.59 -18.88
C THR A 317 -19.05 2.24 -18.23
N PRO A 318 -19.14 1.18 -17.41
CA PRO A 318 -20.38 0.86 -16.69
C PRO A 318 -20.96 2.04 -15.88
N LEU A 319 -20.10 2.77 -15.16
CA LEU A 319 -20.49 3.99 -14.44
C LEU A 319 -20.18 5.22 -15.31
N LYS A 320 -21.05 5.44 -16.30
CA LYS A 320 -20.84 6.33 -17.47
C LYS A 320 -20.45 7.79 -17.17
N CYS A 321 -20.75 8.30 -15.98
CA CYS A 321 -20.52 9.70 -15.61
C CYS A 321 -19.54 9.89 -14.44
N VAL A 322 -19.05 8.81 -13.83
CA VAL A 322 -18.11 8.88 -12.70
C VAL A 322 -16.71 9.13 -13.23
N THR A 323 -16.11 10.26 -12.88
CA THR A 323 -14.76 10.65 -13.33
C THR A 323 -13.68 10.31 -12.32
N ARG A 324 -14.02 10.23 -11.03
CA ARG A 324 -13.11 9.85 -9.96
C ARG A 324 -13.88 9.24 -8.79
N VAL A 325 -13.26 8.29 -8.11
CA VAL A 325 -13.80 7.64 -6.91
C VAL A 325 -12.99 8.11 -5.70
N ASN A 326 -13.54 9.01 -4.89
CA ASN A 326 -12.83 9.57 -3.74
C ASN A 326 -12.86 8.59 -2.56
N ASN A 327 -14.05 8.10 -2.21
CA ASN A 327 -14.24 7.16 -1.11
C ASN A 327 -15.40 6.20 -1.37
N VAL A 328 -15.28 4.99 -0.83
CA VAL A 328 -16.35 3.99 -0.75
C VAL A 328 -16.30 3.41 0.66
N PHE A 329 -17.38 3.55 1.42
CA PHE A 329 -17.44 3.13 2.80
C PHE A 329 -18.67 2.26 3.07
N ILE A 330 -18.43 1.06 3.59
CA ILE A 330 -19.44 0.03 3.80
C ILE A 330 -19.98 0.13 5.22
N HIS A 331 -21.31 0.09 5.35
CA HIS A 331 -22.03 0.01 6.63
C HIS A 331 -22.64 -1.38 6.80
N ASP A 332 -21.81 -2.39 7.06
CA ASP A 332 -22.29 -3.78 7.18
C ASP A 332 -23.20 -3.96 8.40
N GLU A 333 -23.04 -3.14 9.43
CA GLU A 333 -23.90 -3.08 10.61
C GLU A 333 -25.34 -2.63 10.30
N GLU A 334 -25.56 -1.92 9.19
CA GLU A 334 -26.88 -1.45 8.75
C GLU A 334 -27.51 -2.36 7.69
N ARG A 335 -26.87 -3.47 7.35
CA ARG A 335 -27.32 -4.41 6.32
C ARG A 335 -28.72 -4.94 6.61
N LYS A 336 -29.51 -5.09 5.55
CA LYS A 336 -30.82 -5.77 5.57
C LYS A 336 -30.86 -6.82 4.48
N ASP A 337 -30.98 -8.09 4.86
CA ASP A 337 -30.94 -9.24 3.96
C ASP A 337 -29.69 -9.20 3.03
N ASN A 338 -29.91 -9.19 1.71
CA ASN A 338 -28.86 -9.09 0.70
C ASN A 338 -28.50 -7.65 0.32
N TRP A 339 -29.03 -6.63 1.00
CA TRP A 339 -28.81 -5.23 0.67
C TRP A 339 -27.81 -4.60 1.64
N LEU A 340 -26.65 -4.22 1.09
CA LEU A 340 -25.53 -3.60 1.80
C LEU A 340 -25.56 -2.08 1.62
N PRO A 341 -25.77 -1.28 2.67
CA PRO A 341 -25.64 0.17 2.60
C PRO A 341 -24.19 0.59 2.44
N ILE A 342 -23.92 1.45 1.46
CA ILE A 342 -22.58 1.93 1.12
C ILE A 342 -22.65 3.44 0.86
N ASP A 343 -21.79 4.18 1.55
CA ASP A 343 -21.55 5.59 1.29
C ASP A 343 -20.56 5.75 0.13
N PHE A 344 -20.96 6.52 -0.87
CA PHE A 344 -20.15 6.87 -2.03
C PHE A 344 -19.78 8.34 -1.98
N ASP A 345 -18.50 8.64 -2.19
CA ASP A 345 -17.96 9.97 -2.46
C ASP A 345 -17.28 9.93 -3.83
N LEU A 346 -17.92 10.53 -4.83
CA LEU A 346 -17.56 10.40 -6.24
C LEU A 346 -17.48 11.78 -6.88
N ASP A 347 -16.58 11.96 -7.85
CA ASP A 347 -16.66 13.09 -8.76
C ASP A 347 -17.44 12.68 -10.00
N ILE A 348 -18.45 13.48 -10.34
CA ILE A 348 -19.38 13.23 -11.43
C ILE A 348 -19.23 14.31 -12.49
N LYS A 349 -19.10 13.90 -13.75
CA LYS A 349 -18.98 14.84 -14.86
C LYS A 349 -20.25 15.70 -14.98
N GLY A 350 -20.06 17.02 -15.02
CA GLY A 350 -21.15 18.00 -15.09
C GLY A 350 -21.77 18.36 -13.74
N ILE A 351 -21.25 17.84 -12.62
CA ILE A 351 -21.72 18.16 -11.26
C ILE A 351 -20.54 18.53 -10.34
N GLY A 352 -19.44 17.79 -10.41
CA GLY A 352 -18.36 17.84 -9.42
C GLY A 352 -18.58 16.79 -8.34
N ASN A 353 -18.25 17.12 -7.08
CA ASN A 353 -18.32 16.18 -5.98
C ASN A 353 -19.78 15.81 -5.65
N TRP A 354 -20.05 14.52 -5.54
CA TRP A 354 -21.36 13.94 -5.26
C TRP A 354 -21.24 12.89 -4.16
N LYS A 355 -22.09 13.00 -3.15
CA LYS A 355 -22.12 12.09 -2.01
C LYS A 355 -23.51 11.50 -1.83
N ASN A 356 -23.60 10.19 -1.67
CA ASN A 356 -24.88 9.51 -1.45
C ASN A 356 -24.68 8.14 -0.81
N LYS A 357 -25.66 7.71 -0.03
CA LYS A 357 -25.73 6.37 0.56
C LYS A 357 -26.65 5.51 -0.28
N LEU A 358 -26.11 4.47 -0.92
CA LEU A 358 -26.90 3.53 -1.73
C LEU A 358 -26.90 2.15 -1.09
N SER A 359 -28.04 1.45 -1.16
CA SER A 359 -28.11 0.03 -0.81
C SER A 359 -27.81 -0.81 -2.05
N ILE A 360 -26.68 -1.52 -2.05
CA ILE A 360 -26.22 -2.36 -3.15
C ILE A 360 -26.54 -3.83 -2.85
N HIS A 361 -27.04 -4.55 -3.84
CA HIS A 361 -27.33 -5.97 -3.67
C HIS A 361 -26.02 -6.78 -3.66
N VAL A 362 -25.72 -7.39 -2.52
CA VAL A 362 -24.58 -8.29 -2.30
C VAL A 362 -25.12 -9.51 -1.57
N MET A 363 -25.41 -10.57 -2.33
CA MET A 363 -26.04 -11.80 -1.84
C MET A 363 -25.25 -12.43 -0.67
N LEU A 364 -25.96 -12.99 0.31
CA LEU A 364 -25.33 -13.81 1.35
C LEU A 364 -25.32 -15.27 0.91
N ASP A 365 -24.20 -15.97 1.15
CA ASP A 365 -24.20 -17.42 1.03
C ASP A 365 -25.01 -18.01 2.19
N PRO A 366 -26.00 -18.90 1.92
CA PRO A 366 -26.85 -19.48 2.96
C PRO A 366 -26.09 -20.19 4.09
N ASN A 367 -24.85 -20.65 3.82
CA ASN A 367 -24.01 -21.39 4.75
C ASN A 367 -23.09 -20.51 5.61
N SER A 368 -23.05 -19.19 5.41
CA SER A 368 -22.18 -18.28 6.17
C SER A 368 -22.69 -17.91 7.57
N MET A 369 -23.90 -18.36 7.95
CA MET A 369 -24.49 -18.14 9.28
C MET A 369 -24.25 -19.28 10.29
N ILE A 370 -23.42 -20.28 9.97
CA ILE A 370 -23.15 -21.42 10.86
C ILE A 370 -21.65 -21.52 11.17
N THR A 371 -21.13 -20.61 11.99
CA THR A 371 -20.05 -20.90 12.96
C THR A 371 -19.87 -19.71 13.90
N VAL A 372 -20.80 -19.56 14.84
CA VAL A 372 -20.47 -19.07 16.19
C VAL A 372 -21.23 -19.97 17.15
N GLY A 373 -20.55 -20.99 17.65
CA GLY A 373 -21.00 -21.92 18.68
C GLY A 373 -19.81 -22.29 19.54
#